data_AF-A0A3R7U2S6-F1
#
_entry.id   AF-A0A3R7U2S6-F1
#
_cell.length_a   1.000
_cell.length_b   1.000
_cell.length_c   1.000
_cell.angle_alpha   90.00
_cell.angle_beta   90.00
_cell.angle_gamma   90.00
#
_symmetry.space_group_name_H-M   'P 1'
#
loop_
_entity.id
_entity.type
_entity.pdbx_description
1 polymer ?
#
loop_
_entity_poly.entity_id
_entity_poly.type
_entity_poly.pdbx_seq_one_letter_code
_entity_poly.pdbx_strand_id
1 'polypeptide(L)'
;MKIKTFQYLKEIGIDLWVMRPPLGNKPEELKAYFLFLNYHSVGFCCSLDPENQRTPPDILRFLDDLAFVFSLRKLSPYIGELHWPLPFTPDCGLQEVIGQIVSALPAKVILFGERFAHCMADMEDENAEIDYKRDTKQFLFAGDIFSYLGNPQAKKNLWIKLCDEGLINGDLSLKS
;
A
#
# COMPACT_ATOMS: atom_id res chain seq x y z
N MET A 1 15.06 22.96 -5.22
CA MET A 1 15.97 21.94 -5.78
C MET A 1 15.51 20.51 -5.40
N LYS A 2 14.20 20.22 -5.57
CA LYS A 2 13.49 18.98 -5.16
C LYS A 2 13.53 17.84 -6.21
N ILE A 3 14.38 17.98 -7.23
CA ILE A 3 14.15 17.36 -8.55
C ILE A 3 14.92 16.03 -8.74
N LYS A 4 16.00 15.76 -8.00
CA LYS A 4 16.86 14.57 -8.23
C LYS A 4 16.53 13.32 -7.40
N THR A 5 16.04 13.46 -6.17
CA THR A 5 15.75 12.31 -5.28
C THR A 5 14.46 11.58 -5.70
N PHE A 6 13.50 12.34 -6.22
CA PHE A 6 12.24 11.88 -6.82
C PHE A 6 12.38 11.26 -8.22
N GLN A 7 13.50 11.46 -8.89
CA GLN A 7 13.79 10.82 -10.19
C GLN A 7 14.36 9.40 -10.03
N TYR A 8 14.87 9.02 -8.85
CA TYR A 8 15.52 7.73 -8.60
C TYR A 8 14.55 6.63 -8.10
N LEU A 9 13.53 6.98 -7.31
CA LEU A 9 12.34 6.14 -7.05
C LEU A 9 11.56 5.78 -8.33
N LYS A 10 11.76 6.64 -9.32
CA LYS A 10 11.14 6.71 -10.64
C LYS A 10 11.76 5.76 -11.67
N GLU A 11 12.90 5.13 -11.39
CA GLU A 11 13.61 4.29 -12.38
C GLU A 11 13.50 2.78 -12.13
N ILE A 12 13.26 2.33 -10.90
CA ILE A 12 13.49 0.92 -10.51
C ILE A 12 12.33 0.25 -9.77
N GLY A 13 11.10 0.73 -9.97
CA GLY A 13 9.93 0.05 -9.41
C GLY A 13 9.76 0.23 -7.91
N ILE A 14 10.04 1.43 -7.39
CA ILE A 14 9.93 1.85 -5.97
C ILE A 14 11.08 1.34 -5.10
N ASP A 15 11.87 2.26 -4.53
CA ASP A 15 12.49 1.99 -3.23
C ASP A 15 13.08 3.22 -2.50
N LEU A 16 12.57 3.51 -1.29
CA LEU A 16 13.21 4.41 -0.31
C LEU A 16 13.37 3.66 1.01
N TRP A 17 14.51 3.00 1.18
CA TRP A 17 14.86 2.18 2.33
C TRP A 17 15.24 2.97 3.59
N VAL A 18 14.78 2.44 4.74
CA VAL A 18 15.44 2.28 6.05
C VAL A 18 16.45 3.35 6.46
N MET A 19 16.01 4.28 7.29
CA MET A 19 16.89 5.09 8.13
C MET A 19 16.27 5.18 9.53
N ARG A 20 16.86 4.45 10.48
CA ARG A 20 16.46 4.50 11.91
C ARG A 20 16.73 5.90 12.45
N PRO A 21 15.84 6.49 13.26
CA PRO A 21 16.14 7.73 13.95
C PRO A 21 17.08 7.46 15.13
N PRO A 22 18.04 8.35 15.45
CA PRO A 22 18.44 8.52 16.83
C PRO A 22 17.23 9.08 17.60
N LEU A 23 16.99 8.59 18.82
CA LEU A 23 15.92 9.05 19.71
C LEU A 23 16.03 10.56 19.95
N GLY A 24 15.35 11.35 19.11
CA GLY A 24 15.28 12.80 19.18
C GLY A 24 13.88 13.21 19.57
N ASN A 25 13.71 13.65 20.81
CA ASN A 25 12.45 14.17 21.35
C ASN A 25 12.04 15.44 20.58
N LYS A 26 11.04 15.33 19.71
CA LYS A 26 10.21 16.42 19.17
C LYS A 26 8.83 15.84 18.80
N PRO A 27 7.81 16.71 18.65
CA PRO A 27 6.44 16.57 19.19
C PRO A 27 5.76 15.29 18.70
N GLU A 28 4.66 14.86 19.34
CA GLU A 28 3.91 13.61 19.05
C GLU A 28 3.50 13.45 17.57
N GLU A 29 4.48 13.23 16.70
CA GLU A 29 4.38 13.11 15.26
C GLU A 29 3.93 11.68 14.96
N LEU A 30 2.93 11.56 14.10
CA LEU A 30 2.25 10.32 13.75
C LEU A 30 3.26 9.28 13.23
N LYS A 31 3.77 8.43 14.13
CA LYS A 31 4.68 7.35 13.75
C LYS A 31 3.92 6.33 12.93
N ALA A 32 4.38 6.09 11.71
CA ALA A 32 3.75 5.13 10.83
C ALA A 32 4.80 4.33 10.04
N TYR A 33 4.43 3.10 9.74
CA TYR A 33 5.16 2.25 8.84
C TYR A 33 4.22 1.82 7.71
N PHE A 34 4.56 2.18 6.49
CA PHE A 34 3.81 1.82 5.30
C PHE A 34 4.62 0.88 4.43
N LEU A 35 3.98 -0.21 4.03
CA LEU A 35 4.52 -1.21 3.12
C LEU A 35 3.78 -1.12 1.79
N PHE A 36 4.53 -1.10 0.69
CA PHE A 36 4.00 -1.05 -0.68
C PHE A 36 4.53 -2.25 -1.47
N LEU A 37 3.66 -3.05 -2.05
CA LEU A 37 4.05 -4.11 -2.98
C LEU A 37 3.47 -3.81 -4.35
N ASN A 38 4.34 -3.71 -5.35
CA ASN A 38 3.99 -3.44 -6.74
C ASN A 38 4.18 -4.70 -7.58
N TYR A 39 3.11 -5.46 -7.77
CA TYR A 39 3.08 -6.53 -8.77
C TYR A 39 2.61 -5.98 -10.10
N HIS A 40 2.87 -6.68 -11.20
CA HIS A 40 2.45 -6.22 -12.52
C HIS A 40 0.93 -5.97 -12.65
N SER A 41 0.10 -6.79 -11.99
CA SER A 41 -1.36 -6.74 -12.12
C SER A 41 -2.09 -6.07 -10.94
N VAL A 42 -1.43 -5.90 -9.79
CA VAL A 42 -2.05 -5.41 -8.56
C VAL A 42 -1.02 -4.77 -7.63
N GLY A 43 -1.39 -3.65 -7.01
CA GLY A 43 -0.62 -3.02 -5.94
C GLY A 43 -1.22 -3.33 -4.58
N PHE A 44 -0.39 -3.47 -3.56
CA PHE A 44 -0.82 -3.57 -2.17
C PHE A 44 -0.18 -2.47 -1.34
N CYS A 45 -0.97 -1.84 -0.48
CA CYS A 45 -0.51 -0.84 0.47
C CYS A 45 -0.93 -1.31 1.86
N CYS A 46 0.00 -1.47 2.80
CA CYS A 46 -0.30 -1.92 4.16
C CYS A 46 0.22 -0.94 5.19
N SER A 47 -0.67 -0.47 6.07
CA SER A 47 -0.27 0.27 7.26
C SER A 47 0.10 -0.75 8.34
N LEU A 48 1.32 -0.70 8.82
CA LEU A 48 1.87 -1.58 9.83
C LEU A 48 2.18 -0.83 11.13
N ASP A 49 2.43 -1.58 12.19
CA ASP A 49 2.90 -1.02 13.46
C ASP A 49 4.26 -0.32 13.24
N PRO A 50 4.43 0.95 13.63
CA PRO A 50 5.68 1.69 13.50
C PRO A 50 6.85 1.06 14.26
N GLU A 51 6.59 0.24 15.28
CA GLU A 51 7.63 -0.43 16.07
C GLU A 51 8.18 -1.68 15.34
N ASN A 52 7.55 -2.13 14.25
CA ASN A 52 8.09 -3.20 13.43
C ASN A 52 9.41 -2.76 12.78
N GLN A 53 10.45 -3.59 12.94
CA GLN A 53 11.78 -3.30 12.39
C GLN A 53 11.91 -3.63 10.90
N ARG A 54 11.01 -4.46 10.37
CA ARG A 54 10.95 -4.91 8.98
C ARG A 54 9.58 -5.50 8.69
N THR A 55 9.29 -5.68 7.41
CA THR A 55 8.07 -6.36 6.99
C THR A 55 8.01 -7.80 7.54
N PRO A 56 6.93 -8.18 8.23
CA PRO A 56 6.73 -9.55 8.67
C PRO A 56 6.63 -10.54 7.49
N PRO A 57 7.36 -11.68 7.49
CA PRO A 57 7.34 -12.64 6.38
C PRO A 57 5.95 -13.22 6.06
N ASP A 58 5.10 -13.38 7.08
CA ASP A 58 3.75 -13.91 6.91
C ASP A 58 2.84 -12.95 6.12
N ILE A 59 3.10 -11.64 6.23
CA ILE A 59 2.43 -10.61 5.41
C ILE A 59 2.84 -10.74 3.96
N LEU A 60 4.15 -10.83 3.68
CA LEU A 60 4.64 -10.99 2.31
C LEU A 60 4.07 -12.24 1.65
N ARG A 61 4.10 -13.37 2.36
CA ARG A 61 3.53 -14.63 1.87
C ARG A 61 2.03 -14.51 1.57
N PHE A 62 1.27 -13.86 2.45
CA PHE A 62 -0.15 -13.65 2.25
C PHE A 62 -0.43 -12.77 1.02
N LEU A 63 0.34 -11.71 0.83
CA LEU A 63 0.20 -10.82 -0.33
C LEU A 63 0.64 -11.50 -1.64
N ASP A 64 1.68 -12.35 -1.60
CA ASP A 64 2.07 -13.18 -2.74
C ASP A 64 0.95 -14.15 -3.16
N ASP A 65 0.32 -14.82 -2.19
CA ASP A 65 -0.80 -15.71 -2.44
C ASP A 65 -1.98 -14.94 -3.07
N LEU A 66 -2.26 -13.71 -2.61
CA LEU A 66 -3.26 -12.85 -3.23
C LEU A 66 -2.86 -12.43 -4.65
N ALA A 67 -1.63 -11.95 -4.85
CA ALA A 67 -1.12 -11.52 -6.15
C ALA A 67 -1.19 -12.63 -7.22
N PHE A 68 -0.96 -13.87 -6.78
CA PHE A 68 -1.11 -15.04 -7.63
C PHE A 68 -2.53 -15.19 -8.18
N VAL A 69 -3.55 -14.90 -7.38
CA VAL A 69 -4.97 -14.94 -7.82
C VAL A 69 -5.23 -13.94 -8.94
N PHE A 70 -4.59 -12.77 -8.91
CA PHE A 70 -4.79 -11.71 -9.91
C PHE A 70 -4.16 -12.00 -11.28
N SER A 71 -3.03 -12.71 -11.31
CA SER A 71 -2.22 -12.88 -12.52
C SER A 71 -2.03 -14.32 -12.96
N LEU A 72 -2.40 -15.30 -12.13
CA LEU A 72 -2.10 -16.72 -12.28
C LEU A 72 -0.60 -17.01 -12.55
N ARG A 73 0.26 -16.06 -12.15
CA ARG A 73 1.71 -16.12 -12.32
C ARG A 73 2.36 -15.69 -11.02
N LYS A 74 3.44 -16.39 -10.63
CA LYS A 74 4.30 -15.93 -9.54
C LYS A 74 5.33 -14.98 -10.13
N LEU A 75 5.08 -13.69 -9.98
CA LEU A 75 6.06 -12.64 -10.24
C LEU A 75 6.43 -12.02 -8.91
N SER A 76 7.72 -11.81 -8.68
CA SER A 76 8.18 -11.10 -7.50
C SER A 76 7.68 -9.65 -7.54
N PRO A 77 7.10 -9.12 -6.46
CA PRO A 77 6.76 -7.72 -6.38
C PRO A 77 8.04 -6.89 -6.30
N TYR A 78 7.91 -5.61 -6.66
CA TYR A 78 8.78 -4.63 -6.05
C TYR A 78 8.23 -4.23 -4.68
N ILE A 79 9.10 -4.11 -3.69
CA ILE A 79 8.73 -3.84 -2.30
C ILE A 79 9.28 -2.47 -1.95
N GLY A 80 8.42 -1.56 -1.51
CA GLY A 80 8.78 -0.26 -0.95
C GLY A 80 8.35 -0.17 0.51
N GLU A 81 9.22 0.37 1.36
CA GLU A 81 8.96 0.54 2.79
C GLU A 81 9.11 2.02 3.17
N LEU A 82 8.17 2.57 3.93
CA LEU A 82 8.19 3.97 4.37
C LEU A 82 7.96 4.04 5.88
N HIS A 83 9.00 4.44 6.61
CA HIS A 83 8.89 4.79 8.02
C HIS A 83 8.75 6.31 8.16
N TRP A 84 7.75 6.76 8.90
CA TRP A 84 7.47 8.16 9.18
C TRP A 84 7.74 8.49 10.65
N PRO A 85 8.32 9.66 10.98
CA PRO A 85 8.79 10.72 10.06
C PRO A 85 10.04 10.36 9.26
N LEU A 86 10.20 10.97 8.08
CA LEU A 86 11.41 10.83 7.29
C LEU A 86 12.58 11.59 7.97
N PRO A 87 13.76 10.97 8.15
CA PRO A 87 14.83 11.55 8.95
C PRO A 87 15.55 12.76 8.33
N PHE A 88 15.40 13.02 7.03
CA PHE A 88 16.18 14.05 6.32
C PHE A 88 15.38 14.97 5.38
N THR A 89 14.06 14.94 5.45
CA THR A 89 13.19 15.76 4.59
C THR A 89 12.05 16.37 5.42
N PRO A 90 12.30 17.53 6.07
CA PRO A 90 11.27 18.21 6.86
C PRO A 90 10.19 18.89 5.99
N ASP A 91 10.41 19.03 4.68
CA ASP A 91 9.60 19.89 3.80
C ASP A 91 8.58 19.13 2.92
N CYS A 92 8.38 17.83 3.14
CA CYS A 92 7.36 17.04 2.44
C CYS A 92 6.34 16.49 3.43
N GLY A 93 5.05 16.56 3.10
CA GLY A 93 3.99 15.96 3.91
C GLY A 93 3.90 14.45 3.68
N LEU A 94 3.48 13.69 4.70
CA LEU A 94 3.27 12.24 4.58
C LEU A 94 2.30 11.90 3.44
N GLN A 95 1.23 12.68 3.32
CA GLN A 95 0.20 12.52 2.30
C GLN A 95 0.76 12.71 0.89
N GLU A 96 1.62 13.71 0.67
CA GLU A 96 2.25 13.97 -0.62
C GLU A 96 3.12 12.77 -1.05
N VAL A 97 3.91 12.24 -0.13
CA VAL A 97 4.77 11.08 -0.38
C VAL A 97 3.94 9.83 -0.68
N ILE A 98 2.92 9.54 0.13
CA ILE A 98 2.02 8.42 -0.09
C ILE A 98 1.32 8.55 -1.45
N GLY A 99 0.77 9.73 -1.76
CA GLY A 99 0.05 9.98 -3.00
C GLY A 99 0.93 9.71 -4.23
N GLN A 100 2.19 10.14 -4.19
CA GLN A 100 3.14 9.88 -5.27
C GLN A 100 3.46 8.39 -5.43
N ILE A 101 3.69 7.66 -4.33
CA ILE A 101 3.95 6.21 -4.37
C ILE A 101 2.72 5.47 -4.93
N VAL A 102 1.53 5.76 -4.41
CA VAL A 102 0.27 5.12 -4.83
C VAL A 102 -0.05 5.41 -6.30
N SER A 103 0.28 6.60 -6.79
CA SER A 103 0.12 6.95 -8.20
C SER A 103 0.95 6.05 -9.13
N ALA A 104 2.11 5.58 -8.67
CA ALA A 104 3.01 4.72 -9.43
C ALA A 104 2.63 3.23 -9.40
N LEU A 105 1.69 2.82 -8.56
CA LEU A 105 1.18 1.45 -8.50
C LEU A 105 0.36 1.07 -9.75
N PRO A 106 -0.05 -0.19 -9.92
CA PRO A 106 -0.95 -0.60 -11.00
C PRO A 106 -2.35 0.03 -10.89
N ALA A 107 -3.19 -0.27 -11.88
CA ALA A 107 -4.59 0.16 -11.90
C ALA A 107 -5.39 -0.40 -10.71
N LYS A 108 -5.15 -1.66 -10.31
CA LYS A 108 -5.83 -2.27 -9.16
C LYS A 108 -4.94 -2.12 -7.94
N VAL A 109 -5.46 -1.53 -6.86
CA VAL A 109 -4.73 -1.34 -5.60
C VAL A 109 -5.59 -1.78 -4.42
N ILE A 110 -5.05 -2.63 -3.55
CA ILE A 110 -5.69 -3.01 -2.28
C ILE A 110 -5.00 -2.29 -1.13
N LEU A 111 -5.78 -1.62 -0.30
CA LEU A 111 -5.32 -0.85 0.85
C LEU A 111 -5.68 -1.62 2.13
N PHE A 112 -4.68 -1.96 2.94
CA PHE A 112 -4.87 -2.62 4.24
C PHE A 112 -4.55 -1.63 5.38
N GLY A 113 -5.49 -1.52 6.32
CA GLY A 113 -5.36 -0.73 7.54
C GLY A 113 -5.82 0.72 7.42
N GLU A 114 -6.42 1.22 8.50
CA GLU A 114 -7.15 2.49 8.54
C GLU A 114 -6.27 3.72 8.27
N ARG A 115 -4.99 3.70 8.65
CA ARG A 115 -4.09 4.84 8.42
C ARG A 115 -3.92 5.15 6.93
N PHE A 116 -3.93 4.13 6.07
CA PHE A 116 -3.92 4.33 4.62
C PHE A 116 -5.24 4.93 4.11
N ALA A 117 -6.38 4.48 4.63
CA ALA A 117 -7.66 5.07 4.28
C ALA A 117 -7.72 6.56 4.65
N HIS A 118 -7.27 6.93 5.84
CA HIS A 118 -7.22 8.34 6.25
C HIS A 118 -6.31 9.16 5.33
N CYS A 119 -5.09 8.68 5.04
CA CYS A 119 -4.19 9.39 4.13
C CYS A 119 -4.78 9.56 2.71
N MET A 120 -5.59 8.60 2.25
CA MET A 120 -6.24 8.65 0.93
C MET A 120 -7.51 9.51 0.90
N ALA A 121 -8.33 9.48 1.96
CA ALA A 121 -9.56 10.26 2.07
C ALA A 121 -9.26 11.77 2.13
N ASP A 122 -8.27 12.19 2.92
CA ASP A 122 -7.89 13.59 3.02
C ASP A 122 -7.31 14.13 1.69
N MET A 123 -6.74 13.25 0.86
CA MET A 123 -6.28 13.60 -0.49
C MET A 123 -7.41 13.82 -1.50
N GLU A 124 -8.63 13.32 -1.24
CA GLU A 124 -9.80 13.56 -2.10
C GLU A 124 -10.43 14.93 -1.83
N ASP A 125 -10.40 15.42 -0.59
CA ASP A 125 -10.95 16.74 -0.22
C ASP A 125 -10.03 17.92 -0.63
N GLU A 126 -8.71 17.75 -0.64
CA GLU A 126 -7.78 18.86 -0.92
C GLU A 126 -7.44 19.06 -2.41
N ASN A 127 -7.70 18.08 -3.30
CA ASN A 127 -7.24 18.09 -4.70
C ASN A 127 -8.34 18.26 -5.75
N ALA A 128 -9.51 18.80 -5.38
CA ALA A 128 -10.65 19.02 -6.29
C ALA A 128 -10.36 19.97 -7.48
N GLU A 129 -9.18 20.60 -7.56
CA GLU A 129 -8.76 21.44 -8.70
C GLU A 129 -7.65 20.84 -9.59
N ILE A 130 -7.09 19.67 -9.28
CA ILE A 130 -6.11 18.98 -10.17
C ILE A 130 -6.75 17.73 -10.76
N ASP A 131 -7.80 17.99 -11.53
CA ASP A 131 -8.56 17.05 -12.31
C ASP A 131 -7.80 16.66 -13.58
N TYR A 132 -6.77 15.82 -13.48
CA TYR A 132 -6.17 15.16 -14.64
C TYR A 132 -5.53 13.81 -14.24
N LYS A 133 -6.28 12.71 -14.47
CA LYS A 133 -5.84 11.28 -14.52
C LYS A 133 -5.88 10.41 -13.24
N ARG A 134 -6.89 10.51 -12.37
CA ARG A 134 -7.21 9.43 -11.41
C ARG A 134 -8.20 8.36 -11.95
N ASP A 135 -8.80 8.59 -13.11
CA ASP A 135 -9.95 7.85 -13.68
C ASP A 135 -9.77 6.36 -14.02
N THR A 136 -8.60 5.75 -13.80
CA THR A 136 -8.39 4.32 -14.16
C THR A 136 -7.88 3.45 -13.01
N LYS A 137 -7.76 4.00 -11.79
CA LYS A 137 -7.34 3.23 -10.62
C LYS A 137 -8.54 2.78 -9.78
N GLN A 138 -8.64 1.48 -9.55
CA GLN A 138 -9.61 0.85 -8.66
C GLN A 138 -8.94 0.60 -7.31
N PHE A 139 -9.47 1.24 -6.27
CA PHE A 139 -9.02 1.06 -4.88
C PHE A 139 -9.99 0.14 -4.14
N LEU A 140 -9.46 -0.89 -3.51
CA LEU A 140 -10.20 -1.72 -2.58
C LEU A 140 -9.67 -1.51 -1.17
N PHE A 141 -10.48 -0.95 -0.28
CA PHE A 141 -10.16 -0.93 1.13
C PHE A 141 -10.44 -2.30 1.77
N ALA A 142 -9.41 -2.88 2.38
CA ALA A 142 -9.45 -4.06 3.21
C ALA A 142 -9.14 -3.64 4.67
N GLY A 143 -9.59 -4.46 5.62
CA GLY A 143 -9.31 -4.22 7.04
C GLY A 143 -7.81 -4.31 7.35
N ASP A 144 -7.49 -4.37 8.64
CA ASP A 144 -6.11 -4.61 9.05
C ASP A 144 -5.59 -5.95 8.49
N ILE A 145 -4.41 -5.94 7.87
CA ILE A 145 -3.76 -7.12 7.31
C ILE A 145 -3.57 -8.24 8.34
N PHE A 146 -3.33 -7.88 9.60
CA PHE A 146 -3.17 -8.86 10.69
C PHE A 146 -4.45 -9.63 10.97
N SER A 147 -5.62 -9.08 10.65
CA SER A 147 -6.92 -9.75 10.84
C SER A 147 -7.11 -10.96 9.91
N TYR A 148 -6.33 -11.05 8.83
CA TYR A 148 -6.40 -12.15 7.86
C TYR A 148 -5.40 -13.27 8.16
N LEU A 149 -4.33 -12.99 8.92
CA LEU A 149 -3.31 -13.97 9.24
C LEU A 149 -3.89 -15.02 10.20
N GLY A 150 -3.84 -16.30 9.80
CA GLY A 150 -4.42 -17.40 10.59
C GLY A 150 -5.95 -17.43 10.68
N ASN A 151 -6.68 -16.53 9.99
CA ASN A 151 -8.15 -16.45 10.05
C ASN A 151 -8.80 -16.84 8.71
N PRO A 152 -9.28 -18.09 8.54
CA PRO A 152 -9.90 -18.55 7.30
C PRO A 152 -11.17 -17.80 6.92
N GLN A 153 -11.99 -17.40 7.91
CA GLN A 153 -13.24 -16.71 7.63
C GLN A 153 -12.99 -15.29 7.10
N ALA A 154 -12.02 -14.56 7.68
CA ALA A 154 -11.63 -13.25 7.16
C ALA A 154 -11.10 -13.35 5.72
N LYS A 155 -10.28 -14.36 5.41
CA LYS A 155 -9.81 -14.62 4.04
C LYS A 155 -10.95 -14.94 3.07
N LYS A 156 -11.92 -15.76 3.49
CA LYS A 156 -13.13 -16.06 2.69
C LYS A 156 -13.94 -14.80 2.40
N ASN A 157 -14.13 -13.94 3.40
CA ASN A 157 -14.85 -12.68 3.22
C ASN A 157 -14.10 -11.74 2.25
N LEU A 158 -12.76 -11.66 2.35
CA LEU A 158 -11.95 -10.90 1.40
C LEU A 158 -12.08 -11.45 -0.02
N TRP A 159 -12.06 -12.78 -0.19
CA TRP A 159 -12.25 -13.41 -1.49
C TRP A 159 -13.59 -13.05 -2.12
N ILE A 160 -14.69 -13.14 -1.36
CA ILE A 160 -16.03 -12.77 -1.83
C ILE A 160 -16.03 -11.31 -2.28
N LYS A 161 -15.48 -10.41 -1.46
CA LYS A 161 -15.36 -8.99 -1.80
C LYS A 161 -14.58 -8.77 -3.10
N LEU A 162 -13.46 -9.47 -3.29
CA LEU A 162 -12.65 -9.39 -4.51
C LEU A 162 -13.41 -9.85 -5.76
N CYS A 163 -14.23 -10.90 -5.64
CA CYS A 163 -15.07 -11.38 -6.73
C CYS A 163 -16.21 -10.39 -7.05
N ASP A 164 -16.89 -9.89 -6.02
CA ASP A 164 -18.04 -8.99 -6.16
C ASP A 164 -17.64 -7.65 -6.82
N GLU A 165 -16.43 -7.17 -6.53
CA GLU A 165 -15.82 -5.98 -7.15
C GLU A 165 -15.24 -6.25 -8.55
N GLY A 166 -15.36 -7.47 -9.08
CA GLY A 166 -14.84 -7.86 -10.39
C GLY A 166 -13.30 -7.76 -10.49
N LEU A 167 -12.61 -7.75 -9.36
CA LEU A 167 -11.16 -7.59 -9.31
C LEU A 167 -10.43 -8.87 -9.72
N ILE A 168 -11.04 -10.02 -9.43
CA ILE A 168 -10.60 -11.37 -9.82
C ILE A 168 -11.75 -12.11 -10.51
N ASN A 169 -11.42 -12.96 -11.49
CA ASN A 169 -12.38 -13.86 -12.09
C ASN A 169 -12.57 -15.06 -11.15
N GLY A 170 -13.43 -14.91 -10.15
CA GLY A 170 -13.85 -16.04 -9.33
C GLY A 170 -14.75 -16.96 -10.15
N ASP A 171 -14.49 -18.26 -10.14
CA ASP A 171 -15.50 -19.23 -10.51
C ASP A 171 -16.58 -19.22 -9.42
N LEU A 172 -17.64 -18.44 -9.65
CA LEU A 172 -18.76 -18.24 -8.72
C LEU A 172 -19.74 -19.45 -8.69
N SER A 173 -19.41 -20.54 -9.37
CA SER A 173 -20.22 -21.77 -9.45
C SER A 173 -20.37 -22.52 -8.12
N LEU A 174 -19.73 -22.06 -7.04
CA LEU A 174 -19.88 -22.61 -5.68
C LEU A 174 -21.00 -21.96 -4.85
N LYS A 175 -21.88 -21.15 -5.45
CA LYS A 175 -23.20 -20.86 -4.87
C LYS A 175 -24.14 -22.03 -5.16
N SER A 176 -24.02 -23.11 -4.39
CA SER A 176 -25.00 -24.21 -4.31
C SER A 176 -25.47 -24.39 -2.89
#